data_AF-A0A699GJE1-F1
#
_entry.id   AF-A0A699GJE1-F1
#
_cell.length_a   1.000
_cell.length_b   1.000
_cell.length_c   1.000
_cell.angle_alpha   90.00
_cell.angle_beta   90.00
_cell.angle_gamma   90.00
#
_symmetry.space_group_name_H-M   'P 1'
#
loop_
_entity.id
_entity.type
_entity.pdbx_description
1 polymer ?
#
loop_
_entity_poly.entity_id
_entity_poly.type
_entity_poly.pdbx_seq_one_letter_code
_entity_poly.pdbx_strand_id
1 'polypeptide(L)'
;MIEEHVKLKKKDQIYLDEEVALKLQEELQAEFEKEQRLANEKAQLQAKEQQELNDEEKAKMFMQLLEKRRKFFAAKRAEKKRNKPPIQAQQRKIMCTYLKNMEEKKLTDLKNKSFDSIQKMFDKAFKRVNTFVDYKTELVEESSKKAEEEVTEGSSKRSGTELEQESVKKQKIDDKKIQLS
;
A
#
# COMPACT_ATOMS: atom_id res chain seq x y z
N MET A 1 47.00 55.27 50.79
CA MET A 1 48.29 54.84 51.35
C MET A 1 49.30 55.04 50.24
N ILE A 2 50.23 55.96 50.44
CA ILE A 2 51.16 56.45 49.42
C ILE A 2 52.38 55.55 49.50
N GLU A 3 52.64 54.79 48.44
CA GLU A 3 53.73 53.84 48.34
C GLU A 3 55.06 54.61 48.20
N GLU A 4 55.97 54.39 49.13
CA GLU A 4 57.27 55.05 49.20
C GLU A 4 58.12 54.73 47.96
N HIS A 5 58.52 55.75 47.21
CA HIS A 5 59.51 55.60 46.13
C HIS A 5 60.92 55.45 46.72
N VAL A 6 61.32 54.21 46.98
CA VAL A 6 62.70 53.81 47.29
C VAL A 6 63.58 54.08 46.05
N LYS A 7 64.58 54.96 46.18
CA LYS A 7 65.56 55.25 45.12
C LYS A 7 66.57 54.09 45.00
N LEU A 8 66.21 53.04 44.27
CA LEU A 8 67.12 51.96 43.90
C LEU A 8 68.09 52.44 42.80
N LYS A 9 69.36 51.99 42.86
CA LYS A 9 70.38 52.34 41.86
C LYS A 9 69.99 51.69 40.52
N LYS A 10 70.26 52.36 39.39
CA LYS A 10 69.90 51.92 38.01
C LYS A 10 70.24 50.46 37.67
N LYS A 11 71.20 49.83 38.37
CA LYS A 11 71.62 48.44 38.13
C LYS A 11 70.65 47.40 38.72
N ASP A 12 70.03 47.70 39.86
CA ASP A 12 69.16 46.74 40.56
C ASP A 12 67.75 46.70 39.94
N GLN A 13 67.30 47.80 39.34
CA GLN A 13 66.04 47.87 38.59
C GLN A 13 66.07 47.05 37.29
N ILE A 14 67.22 47.00 36.59
CA ILE A 14 67.39 46.26 35.33
C ILE A 14 67.34 44.75 35.57
N TYR A 15 67.93 44.27 36.67
CA TYR A 15 67.91 42.86 37.03
C TYR A 15 66.49 42.35 37.35
N LEU A 16 65.69 43.16 38.05
CA LEU A 16 64.30 42.83 38.34
C LEU A 16 63.42 42.83 37.09
N ASP A 17 63.63 43.77 36.16
CA ASP A 17 62.89 43.83 34.89
C ASP A 17 63.21 42.65 33.95
N GLU A 18 64.47 42.17 33.92
CA GLU A 18 64.87 40.99 33.14
C GLU A 18 64.24 39.68 33.69
N GLU A 19 64.18 39.52 35.02
CA GLU A 19 63.54 38.34 35.64
C GLU A 19 62.03 38.30 35.40
N VAL A 20 61.38 39.47 35.42
CA VAL A 20 59.95 39.60 35.09
C VAL A 20 59.68 39.30 33.62
N ALA A 21 60.56 39.74 32.71
CA ALA A 21 60.44 39.44 31.28
C ALA A 21 60.56 37.93 30.98
N LEU A 22 61.47 37.23 31.65
CA LEU A 22 61.63 35.77 31.51
C LEU A 22 60.40 35.00 32.02
N LYS A 23 59.85 35.39 33.18
CA LYS A 23 58.62 34.77 33.72
C LYS A 23 57.42 34.99 32.81
N LEU A 24 57.24 36.19 32.28
CA LEU A 24 56.19 36.50 31.30
C LEU A 24 56.36 35.69 30.02
N GLN A 25 57.59 35.49 29.57
CA GLN A 25 57.88 34.69 28.38
C GLN A 25 57.60 33.19 28.60
N GLU A 26 57.96 32.65 29.75
CA GLU A 26 57.62 31.26 30.14
C GLU A 26 56.11 31.06 30.30
N GLU A 27 55.40 32.04 30.87
CA GLU A 27 53.94 32.01 31.04
C GLU A 27 53.21 32.03 29.68
N LEU A 28 53.63 32.92 28.76
CA LEU A 28 53.11 32.96 27.40
C LEU A 28 53.37 31.65 26.63
N GLN A 29 54.54 31.05 26.81
CA GLN A 29 54.88 29.77 26.19
C GLN A 29 54.00 28.64 26.74
N ALA A 30 53.77 28.63 28.06
CA ALA A 30 52.91 27.65 28.72
C ALA A 30 51.42 27.80 28.30
N GLU A 31 50.94 29.03 28.15
CA GLU A 31 49.58 29.31 27.64
C GLU A 31 49.42 28.81 26.20
N PHE A 32 50.40 29.08 25.33
CA PHE A 32 50.37 28.64 23.94
C PHE A 32 50.33 27.11 23.81
N GLU A 33 51.16 26.39 24.58
CA GLU A 33 51.15 24.92 24.59
C GLU A 33 49.82 24.36 25.12
N LYS A 34 49.24 25.00 26.15
CA LYS A 34 47.94 24.61 26.70
C LYS A 34 46.82 24.83 25.69
N GLU A 35 46.85 25.92 24.95
CA GLU A 35 45.89 26.21 23.88
C GLU A 35 46.00 25.20 22.73
N GLN A 36 47.23 24.85 22.34
CA GLN A 36 47.46 23.83 21.30
C GLN A 36 46.93 22.45 21.70
N ARG A 37 47.08 22.05 22.97
CA ARG A 37 46.50 20.81 23.50
C ARG A 37 44.97 20.82 23.46
N LEU A 38 44.36 21.92 23.89
CA LEU A 38 42.91 22.12 23.84
C LEU A 38 42.36 22.08 22.41
N ALA A 39 43.06 22.68 21.46
CA ALA A 39 42.69 22.64 20.05
C ALA A 39 42.72 21.20 19.50
N ASN A 40 43.77 20.44 19.84
CA ASN A 40 43.89 19.05 19.44
C ASN A 40 42.82 18.15 20.07
N GLU A 41 42.49 18.34 21.35
CA GLU A 41 41.45 17.58 22.04
C GLU A 41 40.06 17.85 21.45
N LYS A 42 39.73 19.13 21.18
CA LYS A 42 38.48 19.50 20.50
C LYS A 42 38.36 18.87 19.11
N ALA A 43 39.44 18.88 18.33
CA ALA A 43 39.46 18.26 17.01
C ALA A 43 39.21 16.74 17.08
N GLN A 44 39.79 16.06 18.08
CA GLN A 44 39.55 14.62 18.30
C GLN A 44 38.12 14.31 18.74
N LEU A 45 37.55 15.11 19.64
CA LEU A 45 36.15 14.95 20.08
C LEU A 45 35.18 15.14 18.91
N GLN A 46 35.40 16.17 18.10
CA GLN A 46 34.56 16.46 16.94
C GLN A 46 34.62 15.33 15.89
N ALA A 47 35.80 14.72 15.68
CA ALA A 47 35.93 13.55 14.81
C ALA A 47 35.19 12.32 15.35
N LYS A 48 35.24 12.08 16.67
CA LYS A 48 34.50 10.97 17.32
C LYS A 48 32.99 11.17 17.25
N GLU A 49 32.48 12.37 17.54
CA GLU A 49 31.06 12.69 17.42
C GLU A 49 30.54 12.50 15.99
N GLN A 50 31.28 12.95 14.97
CA GLN A 50 30.89 12.73 13.58
C GLN A 50 30.88 11.24 13.19
N GLN A 51 31.80 10.45 13.73
CA GLN A 51 31.85 9.00 13.49
C GLN A 51 30.67 8.28 14.17
N GLU A 52 30.37 8.62 15.43
CA GLU A 52 29.23 8.06 16.16
C GLU A 52 27.88 8.42 15.52
N LEU A 53 27.71 9.67 15.07
CA LEU A 53 26.52 10.09 14.32
C LEU A 53 26.34 9.28 13.03
N ASN A 54 27.43 9.01 12.30
CA ASN A 54 27.39 8.22 11.08
C ASN A 54 27.00 6.76 11.36
N ASP A 55 27.43 6.19 12.48
CA ASP A 55 27.09 4.82 12.86
C ASP A 55 25.65 4.69 13.39
N GLU A 56 25.15 5.69 14.12
CA GLU A 56 23.75 5.77 14.54
C GLU A 56 22.79 5.95 13.36
N GLU A 57 23.14 6.82 12.40
CA GLU A 57 22.40 7.00 11.16
C GLU A 57 22.36 5.72 10.31
N LYS A 58 23.49 5.02 10.17
CA LYS A 58 23.54 3.70 9.51
C LYS A 58 22.65 2.69 10.23
N ALA A 59 22.67 2.65 11.56
CA ALA A 59 21.81 1.76 12.34
C ALA A 59 20.32 2.07 12.12
N LYS A 60 19.95 3.36 12.10
CA LYS A 60 18.59 3.81 11.80
C LYS A 60 18.15 3.40 10.39
N MET A 61 19.01 3.60 9.39
CA MET A 61 18.73 3.18 8.01
C MET A 61 18.58 1.65 7.91
N PHE A 62 19.39 0.89 8.63
CA PHE A 62 19.29 -0.58 8.69
C PHE A 62 17.99 -1.04 9.36
N MET A 63 17.60 -0.42 10.47
CA MET A 63 16.30 -0.70 11.11
C MET A 63 15.12 -0.40 10.18
N GLN A 64 15.13 0.72 9.48
CA GLN A 64 14.10 1.06 8.49
C GLN A 64 14.03 0.02 7.36
N LEU A 65 15.18 -0.45 6.88
CA LEU A 65 15.25 -1.52 5.87
C LEU A 65 14.64 -2.82 6.38
N LEU A 66 14.96 -3.23 7.62
CA LEU A 66 14.38 -4.41 8.25
C LEU A 66 12.86 -4.29 8.43
N GLU A 67 12.38 -3.12 8.84
CA GLU A 67 10.96 -2.84 8.99
C GLU A 67 10.21 -2.96 7.65
N LYS A 68 10.73 -2.32 6.59
CA LYS A 68 10.20 -2.44 5.22
C LYS A 68 10.20 -3.89 4.74
N ARG A 69 11.29 -4.63 4.98
CA ARG A 69 11.41 -6.05 4.62
C ARG A 69 10.37 -6.91 5.35
N ARG A 70 10.17 -6.71 6.66
CA ARG A 70 9.11 -7.40 7.44
C ARG A 70 7.72 -7.14 6.87
N LYS A 71 7.38 -5.87 6.57
CA LYS A 71 6.10 -5.47 5.96
C LYS A 71 5.90 -6.13 4.60
N PHE A 72 6.93 -6.16 3.74
CA PHE A 72 6.86 -6.81 2.42
C PHE A 72 6.54 -8.31 2.51
N PHE A 73 7.21 -9.06 3.39
CA PHE A 73 6.92 -10.48 3.57
C PHE A 73 5.54 -10.73 4.20
N ALA A 74 5.10 -9.87 5.12
CA ALA A 74 3.75 -9.94 5.66
C ALA A 74 2.69 -9.74 4.55
N ALA A 75 2.87 -8.74 3.70
CA ALA A 75 2.01 -8.47 2.55
C ALA A 75 1.99 -9.65 1.57
N LYS A 76 3.15 -10.18 1.16
CA LYS A 76 3.24 -11.38 0.30
C LYS A 76 2.53 -12.59 0.88
N ARG A 77 2.63 -12.83 2.20
CA ARG A 77 1.90 -13.93 2.85
C ARG A 77 0.38 -13.68 2.84
N ALA A 78 -0.07 -12.45 3.07
CA ALA A 78 -1.47 -12.09 3.04
C ALA A 78 -2.06 -12.23 1.63
N GLU A 79 -1.35 -11.75 0.61
CA GLU A 79 -1.69 -11.90 -0.79
C GLU A 79 -1.76 -13.38 -1.20
N LYS A 80 -0.74 -14.18 -0.83
CA LYS A 80 -0.74 -15.64 -1.05
C LYS A 80 -1.94 -16.34 -0.39
N LYS A 81 -2.41 -15.85 0.77
CA LYS A 81 -3.61 -16.37 1.43
C LYS A 81 -4.90 -15.96 0.71
N ARG A 82 -4.98 -14.74 0.17
CA ARG A 82 -6.14 -14.24 -0.59
C ARG A 82 -6.27 -14.91 -1.96
N ASN A 83 -5.15 -15.14 -2.64
CA ASN A 83 -5.11 -15.80 -3.96
C ASN A 83 -5.12 -17.33 -3.87
N LYS A 84 -5.34 -17.90 -2.67
CA LYS A 84 -5.45 -19.35 -2.53
C LYS A 84 -6.78 -19.78 -3.14
N PRO A 85 -6.78 -20.66 -4.17
CA PRO A 85 -8.02 -21.18 -4.71
C PRO A 85 -8.85 -21.82 -3.58
N PRO A 86 -10.19 -21.74 -3.65
CA PRO A 86 -11.05 -22.24 -2.61
C PRO A 86 -10.69 -23.69 -2.28
N ILE A 87 -10.58 -23.97 -0.98
CA ILE A 87 -10.19 -25.31 -0.50
C ILE A 87 -11.22 -26.32 -1.03
N GLN A 88 -10.79 -27.55 -1.32
CA GLN A 88 -11.68 -28.62 -1.81
C GLN A 88 -12.97 -28.76 -0.97
N ALA A 89 -12.88 -28.58 0.36
CA ALA A 89 -14.03 -28.56 1.25
C ALA A 89 -14.98 -27.36 1.03
N GLN A 90 -14.44 -26.17 0.72
CA GLN A 90 -15.23 -24.99 0.37
C GLN A 90 -15.94 -25.19 -0.98
N GLN A 91 -15.21 -25.68 -1.99
CA GLN A 91 -15.80 -26.04 -3.28
C GLN A 91 -16.91 -27.09 -3.11
N ARG A 92 -16.67 -28.12 -2.30
CA ARG A 92 -17.67 -29.13 -1.93
C ARG A 92 -18.91 -28.51 -1.29
N LYS A 93 -18.72 -27.58 -0.35
CA LYS A 93 -19.84 -26.86 0.29
C LYS A 93 -20.66 -26.10 -0.76
N ILE A 94 -20.01 -25.36 -1.65
CA ILE A 94 -20.68 -24.60 -2.72
C ILE A 94 -21.46 -25.54 -3.65
N MET A 95 -20.82 -26.60 -4.15
CA MET A 95 -21.47 -27.59 -5.02
C MET A 95 -22.65 -28.29 -4.34
N CYS A 96 -22.52 -28.67 -3.06
CA CYS A 96 -23.60 -29.28 -2.30
C CYS A 96 -24.79 -28.32 -2.10
N THR A 97 -24.53 -27.04 -1.82
CA THR A 97 -25.59 -26.03 -1.71
C THR A 97 -26.32 -25.87 -3.03
N TYR A 98 -25.60 -25.80 -4.14
CA TYR A 98 -26.20 -25.73 -5.48
C TYR A 98 -27.08 -26.95 -5.78
N LEU A 99 -26.54 -28.16 -5.57
CA LEU A 99 -27.28 -29.41 -5.79
C LEU A 99 -28.51 -29.55 -4.90
N LYS A 100 -28.48 -29.03 -3.67
CA LYS A 100 -29.65 -28.99 -2.78
C LYS A 100 -30.80 -28.19 -3.41
N ASN A 101 -30.48 -27.08 -4.08
CA ASN A 101 -31.47 -26.18 -4.66
C ASN A 101 -31.93 -26.65 -6.06
N MET A 102 -31.02 -27.18 -6.87
CA MET A 102 -31.33 -27.56 -8.26
C MET A 102 -31.89 -28.97 -8.42
N GLU A 103 -31.48 -29.89 -7.55
CA GLU A 103 -31.83 -31.31 -7.65
C GLU A 103 -32.66 -31.78 -6.44
N GLU A 104 -33.03 -30.87 -5.55
CA GLU A 104 -33.79 -31.12 -4.30
C GLU A 104 -33.17 -32.20 -3.40
N LYS A 105 -31.86 -32.46 -3.55
CA LYS A 105 -31.16 -33.49 -2.80
C LYS A 105 -30.93 -33.05 -1.36
N LYS A 106 -31.14 -33.97 -0.42
CA LYS A 106 -30.83 -33.73 0.99
C LYS A 106 -29.32 -33.59 1.17
N LEU A 107 -28.92 -32.67 2.04
CA LEU A 107 -27.52 -32.46 2.36
C LEU A 107 -26.88 -33.70 3.01
N THR A 108 -27.66 -34.50 3.76
CA THR A 108 -27.23 -35.77 4.36
C THR A 108 -26.70 -36.75 3.31
N ASP A 109 -27.37 -36.82 2.18
CA ASP A 109 -27.07 -37.79 1.12
C ASP A 109 -25.83 -37.36 0.32
N LEU A 110 -25.59 -36.05 0.26
CA LEU A 110 -24.39 -35.47 -0.34
C LEU A 110 -23.19 -35.53 0.61
N LYS A 111 -23.40 -35.43 1.93
CA LYS A 111 -22.33 -35.47 2.94
C LYS A 111 -21.54 -36.77 2.95
N ASN A 112 -22.16 -37.89 2.60
CA ASN A 112 -21.52 -39.21 2.60
C ASN A 112 -20.86 -39.57 1.24
N LYS A 113 -20.97 -38.70 0.22
CA LYS A 113 -20.40 -38.92 -1.11
C LYS A 113 -19.00 -38.34 -1.25
N SER A 114 -18.18 -38.99 -2.08
CA SER A 114 -16.86 -38.48 -2.46
C SER A 114 -16.97 -37.16 -3.24
N PHE A 115 -15.87 -36.40 -3.26
CA PHE A 115 -15.81 -35.14 -4.00
C PHE A 115 -16.07 -35.34 -5.49
N ASP A 116 -15.44 -36.32 -6.12
CA ASP A 116 -15.59 -36.60 -7.56
C ASP A 116 -17.03 -36.95 -7.94
N SER A 117 -17.74 -37.67 -7.06
CA SER A 117 -19.16 -37.96 -7.25
C SER A 117 -20.01 -36.68 -7.21
N ILE A 118 -19.72 -35.80 -6.25
CA ILE A 118 -20.40 -34.50 -6.12
C ILE A 118 -20.13 -33.62 -7.34
N GLN A 119 -18.88 -33.58 -7.81
CA GLN A 119 -18.49 -32.79 -8.97
C GLN A 119 -19.20 -33.26 -10.24
N LYS A 120 -19.25 -34.57 -10.50
CA LYS A 120 -20.02 -35.13 -11.63
C LYS A 120 -21.50 -34.76 -11.60
N MET A 121 -22.13 -34.79 -10.42
CA MET A 121 -23.53 -34.38 -10.26
C MET A 121 -23.68 -32.88 -10.52
N PHE A 122 -22.76 -32.06 -9.99
CA PHE A 122 -22.76 -30.61 -10.18
C PHE A 122 -22.65 -30.25 -11.65
N ASP A 123 -21.69 -30.82 -12.39
CA ASP A 123 -21.50 -30.53 -13.82
C ASP A 123 -22.73 -30.90 -14.65
N LYS A 124 -23.39 -32.03 -14.31
CA LYS A 124 -24.64 -32.44 -14.96
C LYS A 124 -25.78 -31.45 -14.71
N ALA A 125 -25.97 -31.03 -13.45
CA ALA A 125 -27.00 -30.05 -13.09
C ALA A 125 -26.70 -28.67 -13.70
N PHE A 126 -25.43 -28.24 -13.67
CA PHE A 126 -24.99 -26.97 -14.23
C PHE A 126 -25.20 -26.90 -15.75
N LYS A 127 -24.91 -28.00 -16.47
CA LYS A 127 -25.22 -28.10 -17.91
C LYS A 127 -26.71 -27.96 -18.20
N ARG A 128 -27.60 -28.56 -17.40
CA ARG A 128 -29.06 -28.42 -17.57
C ARG A 128 -29.51 -26.98 -17.45
N VAL A 129 -28.95 -26.23 -16.49
CA VAL A 129 -29.25 -24.79 -16.32
C VAL A 129 -28.75 -23.98 -17.51
N ASN A 130 -27.57 -24.28 -18.05
CA ASN A 130 -27.05 -23.53 -19.20
C ASN A 130 -27.77 -23.86 -20.52
N THR A 131 -28.43 -25.02 -20.62
CA THR A 131 -29.30 -25.37 -21.76
C THR A 131 -30.72 -24.82 -21.60
N PHE A 132 -31.05 -24.23 -20.45
CA PHE A 132 -32.35 -23.62 -20.23
C PHE A 132 -32.45 -22.31 -21.01
N VAL A 133 -33.20 -22.32 -22.11
CA VAL A 133 -33.55 -21.13 -22.88
C VAL A 133 -34.74 -20.47 -22.19
N ASP A 134 -34.62 -19.18 -21.87
CA ASP A 134 -35.71 -18.42 -21.26
C ASP A 134 -36.79 -18.18 -22.32
N TYR A 135 -38.05 -18.50 -22.01
CA TYR A 135 -39.19 -18.36 -22.92
C TYR A 135 -39.33 -16.94 -23.50
N LYS A 136 -38.82 -15.92 -22.80
CA LYS A 136 -38.78 -14.54 -23.30
C LYS A 136 -37.85 -14.35 -24.49
N THR A 137 -36.74 -15.09 -24.54
CA THR A 137 -35.82 -15.05 -25.68
C THR A 137 -36.42 -15.70 -26.92
N GLU A 138 -37.22 -16.76 -26.75
CA GLU A 138 -37.99 -17.38 -27.83
C GLU A 138 -39.11 -16.44 -28.31
N LEU A 139 -39.86 -15.77 -27.43
CA LEU A 139 -40.91 -14.83 -27.85
C LEU A 139 -40.37 -13.63 -28.66
N VAL A 140 -39.20 -13.12 -28.30
CA VAL A 140 -38.55 -12.00 -29.03
C VAL A 140 -37.97 -12.47 -30.36
N GLU A 141 -37.36 -13.66 -30.43
CA GLU A 141 -36.91 -14.23 -31.71
C GLU A 141 -38.09 -14.60 -32.64
N GLU A 142 -39.15 -15.20 -32.10
CA GLU A 142 -40.33 -15.63 -32.85
C GLU A 142 -41.16 -14.43 -33.33
N SER A 143 -41.30 -13.38 -32.51
CA SER A 143 -41.91 -12.12 -32.96
C SER A 143 -41.07 -11.39 -34.02
N SER A 144 -39.74 -11.48 -33.95
CA SER A 144 -38.86 -10.93 -34.99
C SER A 144 -38.96 -11.70 -36.31
N LYS A 145 -39.11 -13.03 -36.26
CA LYS A 145 -39.33 -13.89 -37.45
C LYS A 145 -40.72 -13.70 -38.05
N LYS A 146 -41.78 -13.57 -37.22
CA LYS A 146 -43.13 -13.24 -37.70
C LYS A 146 -43.22 -11.85 -38.32
N ALA A 147 -42.44 -10.88 -37.85
CA ALA A 147 -42.40 -9.54 -38.47
C ALA A 147 -41.76 -9.54 -39.87
N GLU A 148 -40.85 -10.48 -40.18
CA GLU A 148 -40.31 -10.64 -41.54
C GLU A 148 -41.25 -11.44 -42.46
N GLU A 149 -41.97 -12.43 -41.93
CA GLU A 149 -42.94 -13.24 -42.69
C GLU A 149 -44.24 -12.46 -43.00
N GLU A 150 -44.78 -11.71 -42.02
CA GLU A 150 -46.02 -10.92 -42.17
C GLU A 150 -45.86 -9.70 -43.11
N VAL A 151 -44.64 -9.17 -43.28
CA VAL A 151 -44.35 -8.07 -44.23
C VAL A 151 -44.42 -8.53 -45.70
N THR A 152 -44.39 -9.83 -45.99
CA THR A 152 -44.47 -10.34 -47.38
C THR A 152 -45.85 -10.89 -47.79
N GLU A 153 -46.76 -11.18 -46.86
CA GLU A 153 -48.05 -11.84 -47.18
C GLU A 153 -49.32 -10.99 -46.86
N GLY A 154 -49.17 -9.80 -46.30
CA GLY A 154 -50.28 -9.08 -45.65
C GLY A 154 -50.96 -7.91 -46.38
N SER A 155 -50.86 -7.74 -47.71
CA SER A 155 -51.56 -6.61 -48.38
C SER A 155 -53.01 -6.94 -48.74
N SER A 156 -53.89 -7.17 -47.76
CA SER A 156 -55.34 -7.17 -48.03
C SER A 156 -56.19 -6.81 -46.81
N LYS A 157 -56.45 -5.50 -46.70
CA LYS A 157 -57.69 -4.85 -46.24
C LYS A 157 -58.41 -5.48 -45.01
N ARG A 158 -58.46 -4.75 -43.89
CA ARG A 158 -59.63 -3.92 -43.47
C ARG A 158 -59.57 -3.41 -42.01
N SER A 159 -60.14 -2.20 -41.87
CA SER A 159 -60.82 -1.56 -40.73
C SER A 159 -60.16 -1.55 -39.35
N GLY A 160 -59.81 -0.35 -38.89
CA GLY A 160 -59.18 -0.12 -37.60
C GLY A 160 -60.12 0.07 -36.42
N THR A 161 -59.48 0.33 -35.28
CA THR A 161 -59.94 1.21 -34.21
C THR A 161 -58.72 1.69 -33.43
N GLU A 162 -58.76 2.98 -33.12
CA GLU A 162 -57.74 3.85 -32.54
C GLU A 162 -57.56 3.56 -31.05
N LEU A 163 -56.33 3.35 -30.59
CA LEU A 163 -55.98 3.43 -29.17
C LEU A 163 -54.66 4.18 -29.04
N GLU A 164 -54.78 5.46 -28.72
CA GLU A 164 -53.67 6.35 -28.38
C GLU A 164 -52.92 5.81 -27.16
N GLN A 165 -51.60 5.60 -27.31
CA GLN A 165 -50.69 5.44 -26.17
C GLN A 165 -50.05 6.79 -25.85
N GLU A 166 -50.51 7.40 -24.76
CA GLU A 166 -49.95 8.59 -24.13
C GLU A 166 -48.52 8.31 -23.64
N SER A 167 -47.54 9.02 -24.19
CA SER A 167 -46.12 8.88 -23.87
C SER A 167 -45.78 9.52 -22.52
N VAL A 168 -45.26 8.74 -21.56
CA VAL A 168 -44.66 9.27 -20.32
C VAL A 168 -43.16 9.00 -20.27
N LYS A 169 -42.42 10.09 -20.53
CA LYS A 169 -41.13 10.53 -19.94
C LYS A 169 -39.92 9.58 -20.01
N LYS A 170 -39.05 9.87 -20.99
CA LYS A 170 -37.62 9.52 -20.99
C LYS A 170 -36.88 10.34 -19.91
N GLN A 171 -36.17 9.67 -19.00
CA GLN A 171 -35.14 10.30 -18.16
C GLN A 171 -33.77 9.98 -18.76
N LYS A 172 -33.04 11.03 -19.12
CA LYS A 172 -31.67 10.97 -19.68
C LYS A 172 -30.68 10.65 -18.55
N ILE A 173 -29.69 9.82 -18.84
CA ILE A 173 -28.51 9.63 -17.99
C ILE A 173 -27.36 10.33 -18.72
N ASP A 174 -26.80 11.37 -18.09
CA ASP A 174 -25.60 12.06 -18.54
C ASP A 174 -24.35 11.28 -18.12
N ASP A 175 -23.56 10.83 -19.10
CA ASP A 175 -22.23 10.26 -18.90
C ASP A 175 -21.22 11.37 -18.58
N LYS A 176 -20.85 11.51 -17.30
CA LYS A 176 -19.70 12.31 -16.88
C LYS A 176 -18.41 11.50 -16.97
N LYS A 177 -17.71 11.72 -18.07
CA LYS A 177 -16.32 11.40 -18.35
C LYS A 177 -15.39 12.06 -17.30
N ILE A 178 -14.83 11.26 -16.40
CA ILE A 178 -13.77 11.71 -15.47
C ILE A 178 -12.45 11.74 -16.24
N GLN A 179 -11.94 12.95 -16.50
CA GLN A 179 -10.53 13.15 -16.85
C GLN A 179 -9.72 13.23 -15.56
N LEU A 180 -8.74 12.35 -15.41
CA LEU A 180 -7.67 12.46 -14.42
C LEU A 180 -6.53 13.24 -15.07
N SER A 181 -6.19 14.38 -14.46
CA SER A 181 -4.88 15.05 -14.61
C SER A 181 -3.97 14.63 -13.45
#